data_AF-A0A7J8PQ81-F1
#
_entry.id   AF-A0A7J8PQ81-F1
#
_cell.length_a   1.000
_cell.length_b   1.000
_cell.length_c   1.000
_cell.angle_alpha   90.00
_cell.angle_beta   90.00
_cell.angle_gamma   90.00
#
_symmetry.space_group_name_H-M   'P 1'
#
loop_
_entity.id
_entity.type
_entity.pdbx_description
1 polymer ?
#
loop_
_entity_poly.entity_id
_entity_poly.type
_entity_poly.pdbx_seq_one_letter_code
_entity_poly.pdbx_strand_id
1 'polypeptide(L)'
;MKGLSILNYNNQSNSFSSEAQKDPDHVLVSSVTDIFTKFSGKDDIKRELELNSVVFSHEMVLKVLKNVESSPDVAIRFFDWVLETNGEKLSSKSYNRMLGILGVNGLIEEFWGLVDVMKKKGYGISGAVRDRVALKFEKEGLESDLERLKGVFASGSVDNSIEKVCSRVCKIIKSELWGDDVENRLLNLNVTFSNDLVKMVLEYLASEPAKSLIFFRWIEERGLVKHDGQSYNAMARTLGREDCIDRFWKVVDEMRSLGYEMEMETYTKVFEHFCKKKMIKEAVDLYEFAMAGSNKPSMSS
;
A
#
# COMPACT_ATOMS: atom_id res chain seq x y z
N MET A 1 43.66 61.04 15.76
CA MET A 1 43.49 59.73 15.10
C MET A 1 42.02 59.39 15.04
N LYS A 2 41.52 59.12 13.82
CA LYS A 2 40.19 58.56 13.46
C LYS A 2 38.98 59.46 13.81
N GLY A 3 38.09 59.82 12.90
CA GLY A 3 37.82 59.33 11.56
C GLY A 3 36.30 59.37 11.36
N LEU A 4 35.85 60.17 10.39
CA LEU A 4 34.47 60.40 9.97
C LEU A 4 33.78 59.12 9.47
N SER A 5 32.46 59.01 9.63
CA SER A 5 31.51 58.84 8.51
C SER A 5 30.06 58.74 9.01
N ILE A 6 29.29 59.77 8.68
CA ILE A 6 27.82 59.78 8.68
C ILE A 6 27.39 59.29 7.29
N LEU A 7 26.56 58.25 7.20
CA LEU A 7 25.78 57.97 6.00
C LEU A 7 24.33 57.72 6.39
N ASN A 8 23.52 58.75 6.15
CA ASN A 8 22.07 58.68 5.97
C ASN A 8 21.76 57.80 4.76
N TYR A 9 20.98 56.74 4.95
CA TYR A 9 20.29 56.08 3.85
C TYR A 9 18.81 56.48 3.86
N ASN A 10 18.48 57.38 2.93
CA ASN A 10 17.12 57.62 2.46
C ASN A 10 16.58 56.34 1.83
N ASN A 11 15.48 55.80 2.35
CA ASN A 11 14.63 54.87 1.60
C ASN A 11 13.37 55.60 1.17
N GLN A 12 13.41 56.18 -0.04
CA GLN A 12 12.21 56.44 -0.82
C GLN A 12 11.69 55.09 -1.32
N SER A 13 10.64 54.56 -0.69
CA SER A 13 9.87 53.46 -1.23
C SER A 13 9.00 53.99 -2.39
N ASN A 14 9.60 54.06 -3.58
CA ASN A 14 8.86 54.20 -4.82
C ASN A 14 8.10 52.91 -5.11
N SER A 15 6.77 53.04 -5.15
CA SER A 15 5.83 52.05 -5.62
C SER A 15 6.15 51.64 -7.06
N PHE A 16 6.41 50.36 -7.29
CA PHE A 16 6.23 49.75 -8.60
C PHE A 16 5.22 48.61 -8.45
N SER A 17 4.01 48.88 -8.94
CA SER A 17 2.96 47.89 -9.17
C SER A 17 3.47 46.84 -10.14
N SER A 18 3.65 45.61 -9.68
CA SER A 18 3.96 44.46 -10.53
C SER A 18 2.65 43.80 -10.97
N GLU A 19 2.14 44.21 -12.13
CA GLU A 19 1.25 43.33 -12.90
C GLU A 19 2.08 42.13 -13.34
N ALA A 20 1.97 41.03 -12.60
CA ALA A 20 2.61 39.77 -12.93
C ALA A 20 2.06 39.25 -14.26
N GLN A 21 2.93 39.15 -15.27
CA GLN A 21 2.65 38.40 -16.49
C GLN A 21 2.30 36.95 -16.09
N LYS A 22 1.03 36.56 -16.27
CA LYS A 22 0.58 35.21 -15.98
C LYS A 22 1.19 34.23 -16.98
N ASP A 23 1.74 33.13 -16.45
CA ASP A 23 2.26 31.98 -17.18
C ASP A 23 1.30 31.56 -18.33
N PRO A 24 1.77 31.39 -19.59
CA PRO A 24 0.94 30.96 -20.71
C PRO A 24 0.09 29.72 -20.42
N ASP A 25 0.62 28.77 -19.65
CA ASP A 25 -0.10 27.58 -19.21
C ASP A 25 -1.31 27.95 -18.32
N HIS A 26 -1.14 28.93 -17.44
CA HIS A 26 -2.20 29.39 -16.55
C HIS A 26 -3.31 30.11 -17.34
N VAL A 27 -2.95 30.89 -18.35
CA VAL A 27 -3.94 31.57 -19.21
C VAL A 27 -4.80 30.54 -19.94
N LEU A 28 -4.18 29.49 -20.50
CA LEU A 28 -4.92 28.45 -21.21
C LEU A 28 -5.85 27.64 -20.28
N VAL A 29 -5.39 27.27 -19.08
CA VAL A 29 -6.23 26.62 -18.06
C VAL A 29 -7.44 27.50 -17.70
N SER A 30 -7.24 28.81 -17.52
CA SER A 30 -8.32 29.75 -17.22
C SER A 30 -9.31 29.85 -18.38
N SER A 31 -8.85 29.95 -19.62
CA SER A 31 -9.72 29.97 -20.80
C SER A 31 -10.57 28.71 -20.91
N VAL A 32 -9.98 27.52 -20.71
CA VAL A 32 -10.73 26.27 -20.69
C VAL A 32 -11.77 26.27 -19.58
N THR A 33 -11.39 26.70 -18.37
CA THR A 33 -12.32 26.81 -17.24
C THR A 33 -13.51 27.73 -17.58
N ASP A 34 -13.25 28.87 -18.21
CA ASP A 34 -14.27 29.83 -18.62
C ASP A 34 -15.22 29.26 -19.68
N ILE A 35 -14.70 28.50 -20.66
CA ILE A 35 -15.51 27.84 -21.69
C ILE A 35 -16.52 26.90 -21.02
N PHE A 36 -16.05 25.99 -20.16
CA PHE A 36 -16.94 25.04 -19.49
C PHE A 36 -17.87 25.68 -18.47
N THR A 37 -17.53 26.87 -17.96
CA THR A 37 -18.42 27.64 -17.07
C THR A 37 -19.53 28.34 -17.85
N LYS A 38 -19.20 28.94 -19.01
CA LYS A 38 -20.14 29.74 -19.82
C LYS A 38 -21.08 28.90 -20.67
N PHE A 39 -20.59 27.77 -21.18
CA PHE A 39 -21.33 26.94 -22.14
C PHE A 39 -21.72 25.59 -21.52
N SER A 40 -22.95 25.17 -21.79
CA SER A 40 -23.47 23.83 -21.43
C SER A 40 -23.72 22.95 -22.65
N GLY A 41 -23.90 23.55 -23.83
CA GLY A 41 -24.15 22.83 -25.09
C GLY A 41 -22.88 22.21 -25.67
N LYS A 42 -22.98 20.95 -26.10
CA LYS A 42 -21.84 20.19 -26.62
C LYS A 42 -21.20 20.86 -27.85
N ASP A 43 -22.02 21.38 -28.76
CA ASP A 43 -21.54 22.02 -30.00
C ASP A 43 -20.86 23.37 -29.75
N ASP A 44 -21.37 24.19 -28.82
CA ASP A 44 -20.73 25.45 -28.45
C ASP A 44 -19.39 25.20 -27.75
N ILE A 45 -19.32 24.25 -26.79
CA ILE A 45 -18.06 23.87 -26.15
C ILE A 45 -17.06 23.39 -27.20
N LYS A 46 -17.49 22.55 -28.15
CA LYS A 46 -16.63 22.08 -29.24
C LYS A 46 -16.02 23.25 -30.03
N ARG A 47 -16.88 24.16 -30.50
CA ARG A 47 -16.49 25.31 -31.30
C ARG A 47 -15.48 26.19 -30.55
N GLU A 48 -15.75 26.49 -29.29
CA GLU A 48 -14.86 27.35 -28.50
C GLU A 48 -13.51 26.68 -28.21
N LEU A 49 -13.49 25.37 -27.95
CA LEU A 49 -12.22 24.64 -27.78
C LEU A 49 -11.39 24.62 -29.07
N GLU A 50 -12.04 24.46 -30.23
CA GLU A 50 -11.39 24.50 -31.55
C GLU A 50 -10.85 25.91 -31.87
N LEU A 51 -11.64 26.96 -31.62
CA LEU A 51 -11.22 28.36 -31.80
C LEU A 51 -10.00 28.72 -30.93
N ASN A 52 -9.92 28.14 -29.73
CA ASN A 52 -8.80 28.33 -28.81
C ASN A 52 -7.67 27.29 -29.02
N SER A 53 -7.76 26.42 -30.04
CA SER A 53 -6.77 25.38 -30.35
C SER A 53 -6.38 24.53 -29.13
N VAL A 54 -7.35 24.18 -28.29
CA VAL A 54 -7.10 23.50 -27.01
C VAL A 54 -6.71 22.04 -27.26
N VAL A 55 -5.58 21.62 -26.69
CA VAL A 55 -5.13 20.22 -26.66
C VAL A 55 -5.03 19.74 -25.22
N PHE A 56 -5.76 18.68 -24.88
CA PHE A 56 -5.76 18.15 -23.52
C PHE A 56 -4.51 17.29 -23.25
N SER A 57 -3.77 17.68 -22.21
CA SER A 57 -2.72 16.88 -21.59
C SER A 57 -3.17 16.39 -20.20
N HIS A 58 -2.51 15.36 -19.66
CA HIS A 58 -2.79 14.89 -18.30
C HIS A 58 -2.70 16.02 -17.26
N GLU A 59 -1.70 16.90 -17.41
CA GLU A 59 -1.46 18.02 -16.50
C GLU A 59 -2.53 19.11 -16.64
N MET A 60 -2.93 19.44 -17.87
CA MET A 60 -4.00 20.42 -18.13
C MET A 60 -5.30 20.00 -17.44
N VAL A 61 -5.69 18.72 -17.59
CA VAL A 61 -6.91 18.19 -16.97
C VAL A 61 -6.87 18.33 -15.45
N LEU A 62 -5.74 18.01 -14.81
CA LEU A 62 -5.57 18.15 -13.36
C LEU A 62 -5.67 19.60 -12.91
N LYS A 63 -5.04 20.54 -13.64
CA LYS A 63 -5.09 21.98 -13.36
C LYS A 63 -6.51 22.53 -13.50
N VAL A 64 -7.24 22.17 -14.56
CA VAL A 64 -8.65 22.60 -14.75
C VAL A 64 -9.53 22.05 -13.63
N LEU A 65 -9.48 20.74 -13.33
CA LEU A 65 -10.25 20.15 -12.22
C LEU A 65 -9.96 20.81 -10.87
N LYS A 66 -8.70 21.21 -10.63
CA LYS A 66 -8.33 21.96 -9.43
C LYS A 66 -9.00 23.34 -9.40
N ASN A 67 -9.08 24.04 -10.53
CA ASN A 67 -9.69 25.37 -10.61
C ASN A 67 -11.22 25.34 -10.40
N VAL A 68 -11.88 24.25 -10.77
CA VAL A 68 -13.34 24.09 -10.63
C VAL A 68 -13.76 23.29 -9.40
N GLU A 69 -12.89 23.17 -8.39
CA GLU A 69 -13.17 22.31 -7.23
C GLU A 69 -14.38 22.74 -6.39
N SER A 70 -14.74 24.02 -6.46
CA SER A 70 -15.93 24.62 -5.82
C SER A 70 -17.17 24.66 -6.72
N SER A 71 -17.07 24.19 -7.96
CA SER A 71 -18.12 24.25 -8.98
C SER A 71 -18.36 22.86 -9.57
N PRO A 72 -19.01 21.96 -8.82
CA PRO A 72 -19.08 20.54 -9.18
C PRO A 72 -19.78 20.29 -10.53
N ASP A 73 -20.81 21.05 -10.91
CA ASP A 73 -21.48 20.91 -12.21
C ASP A 73 -20.54 21.18 -13.39
N VAL A 74 -19.66 22.17 -13.25
CA VAL A 74 -18.63 22.50 -14.24
C VAL A 74 -17.57 21.40 -14.28
N ALA A 75 -17.18 20.88 -13.11
CA ALA A 75 -16.23 19.79 -13.00
C ALA A 75 -16.76 18.50 -13.68
N ILE A 76 -18.02 18.13 -13.45
CA ILE A 76 -18.67 16.97 -14.08
C ILE A 76 -18.68 17.15 -15.59
N ARG A 77 -19.20 18.28 -16.07
CA ARG A 77 -19.28 18.58 -17.52
C ARG A 77 -17.91 18.50 -18.20
N PHE A 78 -16.89 19.09 -17.57
CA PHE A 78 -15.53 19.02 -18.07
C PHE A 78 -14.98 17.59 -18.07
N PHE A 79 -15.16 16.86 -16.97
CA PHE A 79 -14.66 15.51 -16.82
C PHE A 79 -15.30 14.56 -17.84
N ASP A 80 -16.62 14.64 -18.01
CA ASP A 80 -17.37 13.82 -18.96
C ASP A 80 -16.99 14.13 -20.41
N TRP A 81 -16.81 15.42 -20.74
CA TRP A 81 -16.29 15.82 -22.04
C TRP A 81 -14.95 15.15 -22.34
N VAL A 82 -13.99 15.28 -21.42
CA VAL A 82 -12.65 14.69 -21.60
C VAL A 82 -12.75 13.16 -21.65
N LEU A 83 -13.62 12.55 -20.85
CA LEU A 83 -13.85 11.10 -20.86
C LEU A 83 -14.34 10.61 -22.23
N GLU A 84 -15.25 11.35 -22.87
CA GLU A 84 -15.83 11.01 -24.17
C GLU A 84 -14.88 11.28 -25.35
N THR A 85 -14.14 12.39 -25.32
CA THR A 85 -13.32 12.81 -26.48
C THR A 85 -11.85 12.44 -26.39
N ASN A 86 -11.31 12.33 -25.18
CA ASN A 86 -9.87 12.18 -24.89
C ASN A 86 -9.64 11.35 -23.62
N GLY A 87 -10.38 10.25 -23.46
CA GLY A 87 -10.39 9.46 -22.23
C GLY A 87 -9.01 8.93 -21.82
N GLU A 88 -8.07 8.76 -22.76
CA GLU A 88 -6.69 8.40 -22.51
C GLU A 88 -5.90 9.46 -21.72
N LYS A 89 -6.39 10.71 -21.69
CA LYS A 89 -5.81 11.81 -20.89
C LYS A 89 -6.27 11.79 -19.44
N LEU A 90 -7.25 10.96 -19.08
CA LEU A 90 -7.65 10.77 -17.69
C LEU A 90 -6.76 9.74 -17.00
N SER A 91 -6.05 10.20 -15.96
CA SER A 91 -5.20 9.35 -15.13
C SER A 91 -5.89 8.98 -13.82
N SER A 92 -5.35 8.02 -13.07
CA SER A 92 -5.81 7.72 -11.70
C SER A 92 -5.83 8.96 -10.79
N LYS A 93 -4.93 9.92 -11.01
CA LYS A 93 -4.92 11.22 -10.32
C LYS A 93 -6.12 12.09 -10.71
N SER A 94 -6.49 12.11 -12.00
CA SER A 94 -7.66 12.86 -12.50
C SER A 94 -8.95 12.34 -11.90
N TYR A 95 -9.12 11.00 -11.87
CA TYR A 95 -10.25 10.35 -11.21
C TYR A 95 -10.30 10.65 -9.71
N ASN A 96 -9.18 10.56 -9.00
CA ASN A 96 -9.12 10.91 -7.57
C ASN A 96 -9.47 12.38 -7.31
N ARG A 97 -9.01 13.30 -8.17
CA ARG A 97 -9.34 14.73 -8.07
C ARG A 97 -10.84 14.94 -8.22
N MET A 98 -11.45 14.34 -9.25
CA MET A 98 -12.89 14.41 -9.50
C MET A 98 -13.70 13.79 -8.35
N LEU A 99 -13.29 12.63 -7.87
CA LEU A 99 -13.92 11.95 -6.73
C LEU A 99 -13.91 12.83 -5.47
N GLY A 100 -12.81 13.54 -5.21
CA GLY A 100 -12.74 14.50 -4.12
C GLY A 100 -13.70 15.70 -4.30
N ILE A 101 -13.90 16.18 -5.52
CA ILE A 101 -14.85 17.26 -5.82
C ILE A 101 -16.28 16.79 -5.52
N LEU A 102 -16.68 15.62 -6.02
CA LEU A 102 -18.01 15.06 -5.80
C LEU A 102 -18.30 14.88 -4.30
N GLY A 103 -17.39 14.20 -3.59
CA GLY A 103 -17.59 13.90 -2.18
C GLY A 103 -17.63 15.14 -1.29
N VAL A 104 -16.73 16.12 -1.49
CA VAL A 104 -16.69 17.35 -0.68
C VAL A 104 -17.87 18.28 -0.98
N ASN A 105 -18.46 18.21 -2.18
CA ASN A 105 -19.64 18.98 -2.55
C ASN A 105 -20.97 18.25 -2.26
N GLY A 106 -20.94 17.05 -1.66
CA GLY A 106 -22.16 16.33 -1.25
C GLY A 106 -22.91 15.63 -2.38
N LEU A 107 -22.26 15.41 -3.54
CA LEU A 107 -22.82 14.66 -4.66
C LEU A 107 -22.58 13.16 -4.46
N ILE A 108 -23.38 12.57 -3.56
CA ILE A 108 -23.16 11.22 -3.02
C ILE A 108 -23.39 10.13 -4.07
N GLU A 109 -24.43 10.25 -4.89
CA GLU A 109 -24.75 9.26 -5.92
C GLU A 109 -23.66 9.22 -7.00
N GLU A 110 -23.25 10.39 -7.49
CA GLU A 110 -22.17 10.55 -8.47
C GLU A 110 -20.84 10.09 -7.90
N PHE A 111 -20.55 10.42 -6.63
CA PHE A 111 -19.35 9.95 -5.93
C PHE A 111 -19.26 8.43 -5.97
N TRP A 112 -20.32 7.71 -5.59
CA TRP A 112 -20.32 6.26 -5.58
C TRP A 112 -20.32 5.64 -6.98
N GLY A 113 -21.02 6.24 -7.94
CA GLY A 113 -20.94 5.85 -9.33
C GLY A 113 -19.50 5.91 -9.86
N LEU A 114 -18.76 6.98 -9.52
CA LEU A 114 -17.36 7.12 -9.90
C LEU A 114 -16.45 6.12 -9.18
N VAL A 115 -16.70 5.82 -7.90
CA VAL A 115 -15.97 4.75 -7.18
C VAL A 115 -16.09 3.41 -7.92
N ASP A 116 -17.28 3.05 -8.40
CA ASP A 116 -17.49 1.78 -9.09
C ASP A 116 -16.80 1.75 -10.46
N VAL A 117 -16.78 2.87 -11.19
CA VAL A 117 -15.99 3.02 -12.42
C VAL A 117 -14.49 2.88 -12.13
N MET A 118 -13.99 3.52 -11.07
CA MET A 118 -12.58 3.43 -10.67
C MET A 118 -12.18 2.00 -10.31
N LYS A 119 -13.02 1.27 -9.57
CA LYS A 119 -12.80 -0.16 -9.25
C LYS A 119 -12.67 -1.01 -10.51
N LYS A 120 -13.59 -0.85 -11.48
CA LYS A 120 -13.54 -1.58 -12.77
C LYS A 120 -12.26 -1.28 -13.56
N LYS A 121 -11.68 -0.10 -13.40
CA LYS A 121 -10.41 0.32 -14.01
C LYS A 121 -9.16 -0.08 -13.21
N GLY A 122 -9.31 -0.68 -12.04
CA GLY A 122 -8.18 -0.99 -11.14
C GLY A 122 -7.56 0.23 -10.47
N TYR A 123 -8.29 1.35 -10.38
CA TYR A 123 -7.82 2.57 -9.71
C TYR A 123 -8.22 2.58 -8.24
N GLY A 124 -7.24 2.84 -7.37
CA GLY A 124 -7.46 3.04 -5.95
C GLY A 124 -7.91 4.47 -5.60
N ILE A 125 -8.56 4.59 -4.44
CA ILE A 125 -8.89 5.87 -3.81
C ILE A 125 -7.71 6.28 -2.92
N SER A 126 -7.20 7.48 -3.11
CA SER A 126 -6.10 8.03 -2.32
C SER A 126 -6.55 8.37 -0.89
N GLY A 127 -5.66 8.19 0.09
CA GLY A 127 -5.94 8.53 1.49
C GLY A 127 -6.41 9.97 1.68
N ALA A 128 -5.80 10.93 0.96
CA ALA A 128 -6.18 12.34 1.03
C ALA A 128 -7.60 12.65 0.50
N VAL A 129 -8.11 11.87 -0.47
CA VAL A 129 -9.51 12.01 -0.91
C VAL A 129 -10.43 11.42 0.15
N ARG A 130 -10.13 10.22 0.64
CA ARG A 130 -10.89 9.57 1.70
C ARG A 130 -11.02 10.47 2.93
N ASP A 131 -9.92 11.01 3.45
CA ASP A 131 -9.95 11.78 4.70
C ASP A 131 -10.81 13.05 4.55
N ARG A 132 -10.70 13.74 3.41
CA ARG A 132 -11.54 14.93 3.13
C ARG A 132 -13.02 14.60 2.99
N VAL A 133 -13.35 13.49 2.33
CA VAL A 133 -14.75 13.07 2.11
C VAL A 133 -15.35 12.48 3.39
N ALA A 134 -14.58 11.73 4.18
CA ALA A 134 -15.00 11.22 5.48
C ALA A 134 -15.39 12.35 6.43
N LEU A 135 -14.57 13.40 6.54
CA LEU A 135 -14.90 14.59 7.33
C LEU A 135 -16.20 15.26 6.88
N LYS A 136 -16.45 15.29 5.56
CA LYS A 136 -17.69 15.82 5.00
C LYS A 136 -18.89 14.95 5.36
N PHE A 137 -18.78 13.63 5.24
CA PHE A 137 -19.85 12.69 5.59
C PHE A 137 -20.17 12.72 7.09
N GLU A 138 -19.15 12.79 7.95
CA GLU A 138 -19.32 12.97 9.40
C GLU A 138 -20.07 14.27 9.72
N LYS A 139 -19.68 15.38 9.10
CA LYS A 139 -20.32 16.69 9.30
C LYS A 139 -21.79 16.70 8.87
N GLU A 140 -22.14 15.90 7.85
CA GLU A 140 -23.50 15.84 7.30
C GLU A 140 -24.34 14.68 7.85
N GLY A 141 -23.81 13.89 8.80
CA GLY A 141 -24.53 12.77 9.40
C GLY A 141 -24.74 11.59 8.44
N LEU A 142 -23.92 11.46 7.41
CA LEU A 142 -23.99 10.38 6.41
C LEU A 142 -23.27 9.12 6.92
N GLU A 143 -23.75 8.57 8.03
CA GLU A 143 -23.11 7.45 8.74
C GLU A 143 -22.98 6.19 7.86
N SER A 144 -24.00 5.86 7.07
CA SER A 144 -23.97 4.74 6.14
C SER A 144 -22.88 4.89 5.06
N ASP A 145 -22.75 6.08 4.49
CA ASP A 145 -21.73 6.37 3.47
C ASP A 145 -20.32 6.42 4.08
N LEU A 146 -20.19 6.89 5.31
CA LEU A 146 -18.93 6.87 6.05
C LEU A 146 -18.47 5.43 6.30
N GLU A 147 -19.35 4.55 6.77
CA GLU A 147 -19.03 3.13 6.96
C GLU A 147 -18.74 2.43 5.63
N ARG A 148 -19.50 2.74 4.58
CA ARG A 148 -19.21 2.24 3.23
C ARG A 148 -17.83 2.70 2.74
N LEU A 149 -17.44 3.96 2.99
CA LEU A 149 -16.14 4.52 2.62
C LEU A 149 -14.98 3.85 3.37
N LYS A 150 -15.15 3.58 4.67
CA LYS A 150 -14.21 2.77 5.46
C LYS A 150 -14.11 1.35 4.92
N GLY A 151 -15.24 0.74 4.58
CA GLY A 151 -15.32 -0.60 3.98
C GLY A 151 -14.60 -0.70 2.64
N VAL A 152 -14.75 0.29 1.75
CA VAL A 152 -14.00 0.36 0.49
C VAL A 152 -12.49 0.38 0.74
N PHE A 153 -12.02 0.94 1.85
CA PHE A 153 -10.60 0.92 2.21
C PHE A 153 -10.15 -0.43 2.76
N ALA A 154 -10.97 -1.06 3.61
CA ALA A 154 -10.73 -2.43 4.07
C ALA A 154 -10.68 -3.43 2.90
N SER A 155 -11.45 -3.18 1.84
CA SER A 155 -11.54 -4.04 0.66
C SER A 155 -10.71 -3.59 -0.56
N GLY A 156 -10.12 -2.37 -0.58
CA GLY A 156 -9.76 -1.68 -1.83
C GLY A 156 -8.41 -0.97 -1.91
N SER A 157 -7.52 -1.13 -0.92
CA SER A 157 -6.10 -0.76 -1.08
C SER A 157 -5.17 -1.60 -0.22
N VAL A 158 -5.25 -2.92 -0.43
CA VAL A 158 -4.09 -3.77 -0.26
C VAL A 158 -3.96 -4.46 -1.60
N ASP A 159 -2.89 -4.16 -2.30
CA ASP A 159 -2.35 -5.07 -3.31
C ASP A 159 -2.34 -6.46 -2.64
N ASN A 160 -3.31 -7.33 -2.97
CA ASN A 160 -3.50 -8.64 -2.32
C ASN A 160 -2.41 -9.64 -2.73
N SER A 161 -1.29 -9.14 -3.25
CA SER A 161 -0.07 -9.90 -3.40
C SER A 161 0.31 -10.52 -2.07
N ILE A 162 0.81 -11.76 -2.15
CA ILE A 162 1.18 -12.56 -0.99
C ILE A 162 2.23 -11.84 -0.13
N GLU A 163 3.08 -11.01 -0.73
CA GLU A 163 4.10 -10.19 -0.06
C GLU A 163 3.50 -9.10 0.82
N LYS A 164 2.45 -8.41 0.35
CA LYS A 164 1.78 -7.37 1.13
C LYS A 164 0.92 -7.97 2.23
N VAL A 165 0.24 -9.08 1.94
CA VAL A 165 -0.47 -9.86 2.95
C VAL A 165 0.49 -10.31 4.05
N CYS A 166 1.63 -10.89 3.68
CA CYS A 166 2.69 -11.27 4.61
C CYS A 166 3.17 -10.07 5.45
N SER A 167 3.43 -8.92 4.81
CA SER A 167 3.86 -7.70 5.51
C SER A 167 2.84 -7.24 6.56
N ARG A 168 1.54 -7.28 6.27
CA ARG A 168 0.48 -6.94 7.23
C ARG A 168 0.43 -7.93 8.40
N VAL A 169 0.46 -9.24 8.10
CA VAL A 169 0.47 -10.31 9.11
C VAL A 169 1.67 -10.12 10.05
N CYS A 170 2.87 -9.95 9.49
CA CYS A 170 4.08 -9.71 10.27
C CYS A 170 4.00 -8.43 11.10
N LYS A 171 3.41 -7.35 10.58
CA LYS A 171 3.23 -6.11 11.32
C LYS A 171 2.31 -6.28 12.54
N ILE A 172 1.25 -7.08 12.42
CA ILE A 172 0.36 -7.41 13.54
C ILE A 172 1.10 -8.26 14.57
N ILE A 173 1.79 -9.33 14.14
CA ILE A 173 2.55 -10.19 15.05
C ILE A 173 3.65 -9.39 15.79
N LYS A 174 4.25 -8.42 15.11
CA LYS A 174 5.31 -7.59 15.71
C LYS A 174 4.79 -6.44 16.59
N SER A 175 3.51 -6.07 16.52
CA SER A 175 3.02 -4.85 17.18
C SER A 175 3.10 -4.90 18.70
N GLU A 176 2.88 -6.08 19.29
CA GLU A 176 2.92 -6.29 20.74
C GLU A 176 3.28 -7.73 21.12
N LEU A 177 3.12 -8.05 22.40
CA LEU A 177 3.22 -9.42 22.88
C LEU A 177 2.04 -10.23 22.34
N TRP A 178 2.28 -11.51 22.05
CA TRP A 178 1.23 -12.39 21.57
C TRP A 178 0.11 -12.53 22.62
N GLY A 179 -1.14 -12.41 22.18
CA GLY A 179 -2.34 -12.54 22.99
C GLY A 179 -3.61 -12.31 22.15
N ASP A 180 -4.76 -12.27 22.81
CA ASP A 180 -6.07 -12.23 22.15
C ASP A 180 -6.23 -11.07 21.14
N ASP A 181 -5.64 -9.90 21.40
CA ASP A 181 -5.71 -8.76 20.46
C ASP A 181 -5.03 -9.09 19.11
N VAL A 182 -3.82 -9.64 19.17
CA VAL A 182 -3.06 -10.05 17.98
C VAL A 182 -3.84 -11.10 17.20
N GLU A 183 -4.37 -12.11 17.89
CA GLU A 183 -5.15 -13.19 17.27
C GLU A 183 -6.42 -12.66 16.61
N ASN A 184 -7.20 -11.84 17.31
CA ASN A 184 -8.42 -11.23 16.77
C ASN A 184 -8.12 -10.36 15.55
N ARG A 185 -7.02 -9.59 15.57
CA ARG A 185 -6.60 -8.77 14.42
C ARG A 185 -6.16 -9.62 13.23
N LEU A 186 -5.49 -10.75 13.46
CA LEU A 186 -5.14 -11.70 12.40
C LEU A 186 -6.40 -12.31 11.76
N LEU A 187 -7.40 -12.68 12.56
CA LEU A 187 -8.67 -13.21 12.05
C LEU A 187 -9.47 -12.15 11.27
N ASN A 188 -9.48 -10.91 11.77
CA ASN A 188 -10.15 -9.78 11.12
C ASN A 188 -9.49 -9.31 9.82
N LEU A 189 -8.31 -9.84 9.45
CA LEU A 189 -7.74 -9.60 8.12
C LEU A 189 -8.53 -10.28 7.00
N ASN A 190 -9.38 -11.26 7.32
CA ASN A 190 -10.14 -12.07 6.37
C ASN A 190 -9.27 -12.64 5.23
N VAL A 191 -8.07 -13.11 5.60
CA VAL A 191 -7.08 -13.70 4.69
C VAL A 191 -7.23 -15.22 4.73
N THR A 192 -7.22 -15.85 3.56
CA THR A 192 -7.03 -17.30 3.46
C THR A 192 -5.54 -17.62 3.58
N PHE A 193 -5.16 -18.37 4.61
CA PHE A 193 -3.76 -18.76 4.80
C PHE A 193 -3.40 -19.97 3.91
N SER A 194 -2.32 -19.83 3.14
CA SER A 194 -1.69 -20.92 2.39
C SER A 194 -0.32 -21.25 2.99
N ASN A 195 0.21 -22.44 2.70
CA ASN A 195 1.56 -22.82 3.13
C ASN A 195 2.63 -21.86 2.61
N ASP A 196 2.49 -21.33 1.38
CA ASP A 196 3.39 -20.30 0.85
C ASP A 196 3.38 -19.02 1.69
N LEU A 197 2.20 -18.57 2.13
CA LEU A 197 2.08 -17.37 2.97
C LEU A 197 2.66 -17.64 4.34
N VAL A 198 2.38 -18.81 4.93
CA VAL A 198 2.94 -19.23 6.22
C VAL A 198 4.46 -19.25 6.15
N LYS A 199 5.04 -19.96 5.18
CA LYS A 199 6.49 -19.99 4.94
C LYS A 199 7.08 -18.58 4.87
N MET A 200 6.46 -17.69 4.08
CA MET A 200 6.95 -16.32 3.92
C MET A 200 6.90 -15.54 5.25
N VAL A 201 5.84 -15.70 6.04
CA VAL A 201 5.72 -15.08 7.37
C VAL A 201 6.80 -15.61 8.31
N LEU A 202 7.04 -16.93 8.34
CA LEU A 202 8.07 -17.54 9.20
C LEU A 202 9.48 -17.03 8.86
N GLU A 203 9.79 -16.92 7.56
CA GLU A 203 11.06 -16.37 7.07
C GLU A 203 11.20 -14.88 7.43
N TYR A 204 10.12 -14.09 7.33
CA TYR A 204 10.12 -12.68 7.72
C TYR A 204 10.26 -12.47 9.24
N LEU A 205 9.81 -13.45 10.03
CA LEU A 205 9.93 -13.48 11.49
C LEU A 205 11.21 -14.18 11.97
N ALA A 206 12.18 -14.49 11.10
CA ALA A 206 13.41 -15.20 11.49
C ALA A 206 14.24 -14.49 12.58
N SER A 207 14.11 -13.16 12.71
CA SER A 207 14.74 -12.38 13.79
C SER A 207 14.05 -12.52 15.15
N GLU A 208 12.80 -13.01 15.19
CA GLU A 208 11.95 -13.14 16.38
C GLU A 208 11.43 -14.59 16.50
N PRO A 209 12.32 -15.57 16.77
CA PRO A 209 11.99 -17.00 16.68
C PRO A 209 10.85 -17.43 17.61
N ALA A 210 10.72 -16.80 18.78
CA ALA A 210 9.61 -17.04 19.70
C ALA A 210 8.25 -16.69 19.07
N LYS A 211 8.14 -15.53 18.41
CA LYS A 211 6.88 -15.12 17.75
C LYS A 211 6.59 -15.98 16.52
N SER A 212 7.62 -16.33 15.77
CA SER A 212 7.50 -17.24 14.63
C SER A 212 6.93 -18.59 15.07
N LEU A 213 7.45 -19.17 16.16
CA LEU A 213 6.94 -20.44 16.70
C LEU A 213 5.50 -20.33 17.25
N ILE A 214 5.15 -19.24 17.93
CA ILE A 214 3.77 -19.05 18.42
C ILE A 214 2.81 -18.96 17.25
N PHE A 215 3.12 -18.17 16.21
CA PHE A 215 2.32 -18.10 14.98
C PHE A 215 2.18 -19.47 14.30
N PHE A 216 3.29 -20.21 14.17
CA PHE A 216 3.32 -21.56 13.61
C PHE A 216 2.37 -22.50 14.33
N ARG A 217 2.34 -22.51 15.67
CA ARG A 217 1.42 -23.38 16.43
C ARG A 217 -0.02 -22.89 16.34
N TRP A 218 -0.24 -21.60 16.57
CA TRP A 218 -1.57 -20.99 16.60
C TRP A 218 -2.36 -21.22 15.31
N ILE A 219 -1.72 -21.07 14.14
CA ILE A 219 -2.42 -21.17 12.86
C ILE A 219 -2.97 -22.58 12.58
N GLU A 220 -2.26 -23.60 13.04
CA GLU A 220 -2.69 -25.00 12.95
C GLU A 220 -3.71 -25.35 14.03
N GLU A 221 -3.52 -24.88 15.26
CA GLU A 221 -4.49 -25.05 16.38
C GLU A 221 -5.85 -24.42 16.06
N ARG A 222 -5.87 -23.30 15.33
CA ARG A 222 -7.10 -22.66 14.84
C ARG A 222 -7.70 -23.35 13.62
N GLY A 223 -7.04 -24.37 13.06
CA GLY A 223 -7.49 -25.09 11.88
C GLY A 223 -7.47 -24.26 10.59
N LEU A 224 -6.66 -23.20 10.53
CA LEU A 224 -6.58 -22.30 9.38
C LEU A 224 -5.74 -22.90 8.25
N VAL A 225 -4.71 -23.68 8.60
CA VAL A 225 -3.85 -24.40 7.67
C VAL A 225 -3.22 -25.60 8.38
N LYS A 226 -2.96 -26.67 7.65
CA LYS A 226 -2.13 -27.79 8.13
C LYS A 226 -0.75 -27.63 7.53
N HIS A 227 0.28 -27.65 8.38
CA HIS A 227 1.65 -27.44 7.91
C HIS A 227 2.11 -28.56 6.99
N ASP A 228 2.89 -28.17 5.98
CA ASP A 228 3.59 -29.07 5.08
C ASP A 228 5.11 -29.03 5.32
N GLY A 229 5.84 -29.86 4.57
CA GLY A 229 7.29 -29.92 4.65
C GLY A 229 7.97 -28.57 4.44
N GLN A 230 7.43 -27.69 3.59
CA GLN A 230 8.00 -26.35 3.36
C GLN A 230 7.89 -25.47 4.59
N SER A 231 6.73 -25.48 5.26
CA SER A 231 6.48 -24.72 6.49
C SER A 231 7.34 -25.22 7.65
N TYR A 232 7.49 -26.55 7.81
CA TYR A 232 8.41 -27.14 8.79
C TYR A 232 9.88 -26.77 8.51
N ASN A 233 10.31 -26.84 7.25
CA ASN A 233 11.68 -26.47 6.86
C ASN A 233 11.96 -24.98 7.13
N ALA A 234 11.01 -24.09 6.86
CA ALA A 234 11.14 -22.68 7.20
C ALA A 234 11.25 -22.47 8.72
N MET A 235 10.42 -23.14 9.52
CA MET A 235 10.48 -23.06 10.97
C MET A 235 11.81 -23.62 11.53
N ALA A 236 12.32 -24.72 10.96
CA ALA A 236 13.61 -25.30 11.32
C ALA A 236 14.77 -24.31 11.05
N ARG A 237 14.77 -23.61 9.91
CA ARG A 237 15.74 -22.54 9.62
C ARG A 237 15.67 -21.41 10.64
N THR A 238 14.47 -21.02 11.07
CA THR A 238 14.27 -19.96 12.08
C THR A 238 14.77 -20.38 13.47
N LEU A 239 14.61 -21.65 13.85
CA LEU A 239 14.98 -22.16 15.18
C LEU A 239 16.41 -22.69 15.29
N GLY A 240 17.10 -22.92 14.16
CA GLY A 240 18.47 -23.45 14.10
C GLY A 240 19.54 -22.49 14.61
N ARG A 241 19.49 -22.15 15.90
CA ARG A 241 20.30 -21.15 16.60
C ARG A 241 20.42 -21.48 18.10
N GLU A 242 21.41 -20.88 18.78
CA GLU A 242 21.83 -21.23 20.14
C GLU A 242 20.69 -21.16 21.17
N ASP A 243 19.87 -20.11 21.09
CA ASP A 243 18.82 -19.80 22.05
C ASP A 243 17.52 -20.59 21.84
N CYS A 244 17.47 -21.42 20.78
CA CYS A 244 16.27 -22.14 20.37
C CYS A 244 16.49 -23.64 20.14
N ILE A 245 17.65 -24.20 20.53
CA ILE A 245 18.06 -25.55 20.15
C ILE A 245 17.07 -26.65 20.58
N ASP A 246 16.51 -26.57 21.78
CA ASP A 246 15.52 -27.54 22.26
C ASP A 246 14.24 -27.50 21.44
N ARG A 247 13.83 -26.31 20.97
CA ARG A 247 12.64 -26.13 20.13
C ARG A 247 12.91 -26.57 18.70
N PHE A 248 14.12 -26.32 18.20
CA PHE A 248 14.58 -26.79 16.90
C PHE A 248 14.43 -28.31 16.78
N TRP A 249 15.00 -29.07 17.73
CA TRP A 249 14.93 -30.53 17.69
C TRP A 249 13.50 -31.06 17.77
N LYS A 250 12.65 -30.46 18.62
CA LYS A 250 11.22 -30.82 18.68
C LYS A 250 10.52 -30.67 17.32
N VAL A 251 10.74 -29.55 16.63
CA VAL A 251 10.14 -29.30 15.31
C VAL A 251 10.70 -30.25 14.25
N VAL A 252 12.00 -30.54 14.28
CA VAL A 252 12.67 -31.43 13.34
C VAL A 252 12.23 -32.90 13.51
N ASP A 253 12.07 -33.36 14.75
CA ASP A 253 11.56 -34.70 15.05
C ASP A 253 10.09 -34.85 14.66
N GLU A 254 9.28 -33.83 14.92
CA GLU A 254 7.87 -33.78 14.50
C GLU A 254 7.75 -33.83 12.97
N MET A 255 8.52 -33.00 12.25
CA MET A 255 8.60 -32.99 10.79
C MET A 255 8.88 -34.40 10.25
N ARG A 256 9.87 -35.09 10.81
CA ARG A 256 10.21 -36.48 10.45
C ARG A 256 9.07 -37.45 10.75
N SER A 257 8.43 -37.35 11.92
CA SER A 257 7.35 -38.26 12.32
C SER A 257 6.13 -38.18 11.39
N LEU A 258 5.93 -37.01 10.76
CA LEU A 258 4.89 -36.76 9.77
C LEU A 258 5.31 -37.16 8.34
N GLY A 259 6.52 -37.69 8.17
CA GLY A 259 7.05 -38.10 6.88
C GLY A 259 7.59 -36.97 6.01
N TYR A 260 7.79 -35.77 6.57
CA TYR A 260 8.42 -34.66 5.87
C TYR A 260 9.94 -34.73 5.98
N GLU A 261 10.63 -34.53 4.86
CA GLU A 261 12.09 -34.54 4.81
C GLU A 261 12.67 -33.14 5.01
N MET A 262 13.88 -33.09 5.57
CA MET A 262 14.65 -31.85 5.63
C MET A 262 15.20 -31.54 4.23
N GLU A 263 14.89 -30.34 3.73
CA GLU A 263 15.44 -29.84 2.49
C GLU A 263 16.95 -29.62 2.61
N MET A 264 17.71 -29.93 1.54
CA MET A 264 19.15 -29.75 1.53
C MET A 264 19.56 -28.30 1.85
N GLU A 265 18.80 -27.32 1.38
CA GLU A 265 19.01 -25.92 1.71
C GLU A 265 18.86 -25.63 3.21
N THR A 266 17.88 -26.25 3.88
CA THR A 266 17.70 -26.15 5.33
C THR A 266 18.89 -26.72 6.06
N TYR A 267 19.30 -27.94 5.68
CA TYR A 267 20.45 -28.62 6.26
C TYR A 267 21.71 -27.75 6.15
N THR A 268 22.06 -27.28 4.94
CA THR A 268 23.27 -26.47 4.73
C THR A 268 23.24 -25.20 5.59
N LYS A 269 22.13 -24.45 5.59
CA LYS A 269 22.03 -23.18 6.33
C LYS A 269 22.19 -23.39 7.83
N VAL A 270 21.51 -24.38 8.40
CA VAL A 270 21.55 -24.65 9.85
C VAL A 270 22.90 -25.26 10.24
N PHE A 271 23.43 -26.20 9.46
CA PHE A 271 24.73 -26.80 9.70
C PHE A 271 25.86 -25.76 9.68
N GLU A 272 25.89 -24.90 8.65
CA GLU A 272 26.84 -23.80 8.60
C GLU A 272 26.72 -22.86 9.80
N HIS A 273 25.49 -22.57 10.23
CA HIS A 273 25.25 -21.75 11.41
C HIS A 273 25.84 -22.38 12.66
N PHE A 274 25.56 -23.67 12.92
CA PHE A 274 26.12 -24.40 14.05
C PHE A 274 27.66 -24.42 14.03
N CYS A 275 28.27 -24.68 12.87
CA CYS A 275 29.73 -24.60 12.71
C CYS A 275 30.26 -23.19 13.03
N LYS A 276 29.66 -22.14 12.47
CA LYS A 276 30.04 -20.72 12.71
C LYS A 276 29.93 -20.35 14.19
N LYS A 277 28.95 -20.92 14.90
CA LYS A 277 28.69 -20.69 16.33
C LYS A 277 29.40 -21.67 17.26
N LYS A 278 30.25 -22.56 16.72
CA LYS A 278 30.99 -23.60 17.46
C LYS A 278 30.08 -24.56 18.25
N MET A 279 28.85 -24.75 17.77
CA MET A 279 27.88 -25.73 18.25
C MET A 279 28.18 -27.10 17.62
N ILE A 280 29.35 -27.66 17.95
CA ILE A 280 29.89 -28.83 17.25
C ILE A 280 29.02 -30.07 17.48
N LYS A 281 28.48 -30.23 18.69
CA LYS A 281 27.59 -31.35 19.00
C LYS A 281 26.35 -31.29 18.11
N GLU A 282 25.72 -30.13 18.03
CA GLU A 282 24.50 -29.94 17.25
C GLU A 282 24.74 -30.08 15.74
N ALA A 283 25.92 -29.69 15.26
CA ALA A 283 26.32 -29.93 13.87
C ALA A 283 26.46 -31.43 13.57
N VAL A 284 27.09 -32.21 14.46
CA VAL A 284 27.23 -33.66 14.33
C VAL A 284 25.85 -34.34 14.40
N ASP A 285 25.03 -33.98 15.38
CA ASP A 285 23.68 -34.51 15.54
C ASP A 285 22.82 -34.24 14.29
N LEU A 286 22.95 -33.05 13.69
CA LEU A 286 22.25 -32.68 12.45
C LEU A 286 22.75 -33.48 11.23
N TYR A 287 24.06 -33.74 11.15
CA TYR A 287 24.62 -34.61 10.11
C TYR A 287 24.11 -36.04 10.23
N GLU A 288 24.13 -36.61 11.43
CA GLU A 288 23.59 -37.95 11.69
C GLU A 288 22.10 -38.01 11.38
N PHE A 289 21.33 -36.98 11.76
CA PHE A 289 19.93 -36.84 11.41
C PHE A 289 19.73 -36.88 9.89
N ALA A 290 20.48 -36.09 9.12
CA ALA A 290 20.36 -36.05 7.67
C ALA A 290 20.78 -37.38 7.01
N MET A 291 21.83 -38.03 7.51
CA MET A 291 22.33 -39.31 6.99
C MET A 291 21.41 -40.49 7.26
N ALA A 292 20.55 -40.40 8.28
CA ALA A 292 19.49 -41.37 8.54
C ALA A 292 18.29 -41.21 7.59
N GLY A 293 18.21 -40.12 6.82
CA GLY A 293 17.17 -39.87 5.82
C GLY A 293 17.51 -40.37 4.41
N SER A 294 16.53 -40.33 3.51
CA SER A 294 16.66 -40.82 2.11
C SER A 294 17.63 -39.99 1.25
N ASN A 295 17.86 -38.73 1.63
CA ASN A 295 18.65 -37.74 0.88
C ASN A 295 20.01 -37.51 1.56
N LYS A 296 21.06 -38.15 1.04
CA LYS A 296 22.43 -38.05 1.59
C LYS A 296 23.10 -36.74 1.17
N PRO A 297 23.50 -35.86 2.11
CA PRO A 297 24.29 -34.68 1.76
C PRO A 297 25.68 -35.09 1.25
N SER A 298 26.12 -34.53 0.12
CA SER A 298 27.50 -34.69 -0.36
C SER A 298 28.43 -33.75 0.39
N MET A 299 29.49 -34.29 1.00
CA MET A 299 30.56 -33.49 1.62
C MET A 299 31.28 -32.65 0.56
N SER A 300 31.12 -31.33 0.57
CA SER A 300 32.04 -30.42 -0.10
C SER A 300 33.27 -30.23 0.80
N SER A 301 34.38 -30.84 0.39
CA SER A 301 35.73 -30.72 0.96
C SER A 301 36.27 -29.29 0.95
#